data_AF-A0A8J2J3N8-F1
#
_entry.id   AF-A0A8J2J3N8-F1
#
_cell.length_a   1.000
_cell.length_b   1.000
_cell.length_c   1.000
_cell.angle_alpha   90.00
_cell.angle_beta   90.00
_cell.angle_gamma   90.00
#
_symmetry.space_group_name_H-M   'P 1'
#
loop_
_entity.id
_entity.type
_entity.pdbx_description
1 polymer ?
#
loop_
_entity_poly.entity_id
_entity_poly.type
_entity_poly.pdbx_seq_one_letter_code
_entity_poly.pdbx_strand_id
1 'polypeptide(L)'
;TPANIVLVDYGPLTVSDLPFIFSTLSFLTVLVQNDLTNIVSERTAEFVQFLLTQGAVSGPGSIHIVGFSVGANIAGAVGRSIYARTGKKPRRISGLDPSPQFPFRPKLEPTDAEFVDVTYTSLGKMST
;
A
#
# COMPACT_ATOMS: atom_id res chain seq x y z
N THR A 1 -2.04 11.30 -21.67
CA THR A 1 -1.61 10.06 -22.34
C THR A 1 -2.43 8.90 -21.80
N PRO A 2 -2.68 7.86 -22.59
CA PRO A 2 -3.37 6.67 -22.12
C PRO A 2 -2.60 6.00 -20.97
N ALA A 3 -3.31 5.39 -20.03
CA ALA A 3 -2.75 4.74 -18.85
C ALA A 3 -3.40 3.36 -18.65
N ASN A 4 -2.62 2.40 -18.18
CA ASN A 4 -3.13 1.10 -17.76
C ASN A 4 -3.49 1.18 -16.28
N ILE A 5 -4.71 0.77 -15.92
CA ILE A 5 -5.21 0.80 -14.55
C ILE A 5 -5.39 -0.63 -14.07
N VAL A 6 -4.77 -0.96 -12.94
CA VAL A 6 -4.91 -2.25 -12.27
C VAL A 6 -5.51 -1.99 -10.89
N LEU A 7 -6.67 -2.59 -10.62
CA LEU A 7 -7.29 -2.56 -9.30
C LEU A 7 -6.82 -3.79 -8.50
N VAL A 8 -6.26 -3.56 -7.30
CA VAL A 8 -5.87 -4.64 -6.39
C VAL A 8 -6.99 -4.85 -5.38
N ASP A 9 -7.83 -5.85 -5.62
CA ASP A 9 -8.90 -6.23 -4.70
C ASP A 9 -8.37 -7.22 -3.65
N TYR A 10 -8.34 -6.77 -2.41
CA TYR A 10 -7.99 -7.57 -1.23
C TYR A 10 -9.16 -7.68 -0.23
N GLY A 11 -10.39 -7.36 -0.67
CA GLY A 11 -11.60 -7.45 0.15
C GLY A 11 -11.77 -8.78 0.88
N PRO A 12 -11.57 -9.95 0.22
CA PRO A 12 -11.66 -11.25 0.88
C PRO A 12 -10.63 -11.50 2.00
N LEU A 13 -9.53 -10.73 2.04
CA LEU A 13 -8.53 -10.79 3.11
C LEU A 13 -8.83 -9.81 4.25
N THR A 14 -9.82 -8.93 4.05
CA THR A 14 -10.32 -8.05 5.11
C THR A 14 -11.33 -8.80 5.96
N VAL A 15 -11.40 -8.47 7.25
CA VAL A 15 -12.32 -9.08 8.22
C VAL A 15 -13.79 -8.78 7.87
N SER A 16 -14.35 -9.53 6.94
CA SER A 16 -15.77 -9.49 6.54
C SER A 16 -16.67 -10.29 7.48
N ASP A 17 -16.11 -11.26 8.19
CA ASP A 17 -16.89 -12.26 8.93
C ASP A 17 -16.96 -11.99 10.45
N LEU A 18 -16.31 -10.92 10.93
CA LEU A 18 -16.36 -10.54 12.34
C LEU A 18 -17.54 -9.59 12.60
N PRO A 19 -18.39 -9.87 13.61
CA PRO A 19 -19.44 -8.95 14.05
C PRO A 19 -18.87 -7.55 14.32
N PHE A 20 -19.60 -6.51 13.93
CA PHE A 20 -19.20 -5.08 14.07
C PHE A 20 -18.70 -4.71 15.48
N ILE A 21 -19.14 -5.43 16.51
CA ILE A 21 -18.73 -5.30 17.92
C ILE A 21 -17.26 -5.66 18.18
N PHE A 22 -16.59 -6.41 17.31
CA PHE A 22 -15.15 -6.68 17.38
C PHE A 22 -14.29 -5.59 16.73
N SER A 23 -14.90 -4.64 16.00
CA SER A 23 -14.18 -3.50 15.40
C SER A 23 -13.54 -2.56 16.44
N THR A 24 -13.94 -2.67 17.71
CA THR A 24 -13.40 -1.91 18.84
C THR A 24 -12.26 -2.61 19.57
N LEU A 25 -11.95 -3.88 19.28
CA LEU A 25 -10.79 -4.58 19.85
C LEU A 25 -9.54 -4.27 19.03
N SER A 26 -8.95 -3.14 19.37
CA SER A 26 -7.83 -2.51 18.66
C SER A 26 -6.66 -3.45 18.37
N PHE A 27 -6.39 -4.43 19.23
CA PHE A 27 -5.25 -5.35 19.08
C PHE A 27 -5.45 -6.41 17.99
N LEU A 28 -6.65 -6.97 17.83
CA LEU A 28 -6.91 -8.01 16.81
C LEU A 28 -6.97 -7.38 15.42
N THR A 29 -7.62 -6.22 15.29
CA THR A 29 -7.56 -5.38 14.09
C THR A 29 -6.11 -5.02 13.76
N VAL A 30 -5.26 -4.91 14.78
CA VAL A 30 -3.85 -4.61 14.57
C VAL A 30 -3.08 -5.72 13.88
N LEU A 31 -3.13 -6.93 14.40
CA LEU A 31 -2.39 -8.04 13.82
C LEU A 31 -2.90 -8.37 12.41
N VAL A 32 -4.21 -8.41 12.22
CA VAL A 32 -4.83 -8.68 10.92
C VAL A 32 -4.39 -7.68 9.85
N GLN A 33 -4.30 -6.39 10.19
CA GLN A 33 -3.85 -5.37 9.24
C GLN A 33 -2.35 -5.47 8.90
N ASN A 34 -1.51 -5.99 9.81
CA ASN A 34 -0.09 -6.20 9.51
C ASN A 34 0.10 -7.37 8.54
N ASP A 35 -0.57 -8.49 8.81
CA ASP A 35 -0.53 -9.66 7.92
C ASP A 35 -1.14 -9.33 6.56
N LEU A 36 -2.26 -8.60 6.54
CA LEU A 36 -2.86 -8.07 5.30
C LEU A 36 -1.86 -7.23 4.51
N THR A 37 -1.19 -6.28 5.18
CA THR A 37 -0.23 -5.39 4.52
C THR A 37 0.91 -6.17 3.88
N ASN A 38 1.48 -7.13 4.60
CA ASN A 38 2.57 -7.96 4.09
C ASN A 38 2.12 -8.83 2.91
N ILE A 39 0.97 -9.52 3.03
CA ILE A 39 0.47 -10.40 1.97
C ILE A 39 0.15 -9.60 0.72
N VAL A 40 -0.62 -8.51 0.84
CA VAL A 40 -1.06 -7.72 -0.32
C VAL A 40 0.14 -7.04 -0.97
N SER A 41 1.08 -6.51 -0.19
CA SER A 41 2.24 -5.82 -0.75
C SER A 41 3.17 -6.78 -1.50
N GLU A 42 3.47 -7.94 -0.93
CA GLU A 42 4.31 -8.94 -1.60
C GLU A 42 3.67 -9.47 -2.88
N ARG A 43 2.37 -9.83 -2.84
CA ARG A 43 1.66 -10.30 -4.05
C ARG A 43 1.58 -9.24 -5.14
N THR A 44 1.36 -7.99 -4.76
CA THR A 44 1.33 -6.87 -5.72
C THR A 44 2.72 -6.64 -6.31
N ALA A 45 3.79 -6.69 -5.51
CA ALA A 45 5.15 -6.54 -5.97
C ALA A 45 5.60 -7.70 -6.88
N GLU A 46 5.17 -8.93 -6.59
CA GLU A 46 5.35 -10.10 -7.47
C GLU A 46 4.69 -9.91 -8.82
N PHE A 47 3.45 -9.41 -8.82
CA PHE A 47 2.74 -9.11 -10.06
C PHE A 47 3.44 -8.00 -10.87
N VAL A 48 3.91 -6.93 -10.21
CA VAL A 48 4.72 -5.90 -10.86
C VAL A 48 6.00 -6.49 -11.43
N GLN A 49 6.70 -7.34 -10.67
CA GLN A 49 7.90 -8.02 -11.15
C GLN A 49 7.60 -8.88 -12.39
N PHE A 50 6.48 -9.61 -12.39
CA PHE A 50 6.02 -10.36 -13.56
C PHE A 50 5.80 -9.44 -14.77
N LEU A 51 5.11 -8.29 -14.61
CA LEU A 51 4.91 -7.35 -15.72
C LEU A 51 6.23 -6.79 -16.27
N LEU A 52 7.21 -6.55 -15.39
CA LEU A 52 8.54 -6.12 -15.79
C LEU A 52 9.29 -7.22 -16.56
N THR A 53 9.22 -8.48 -16.12
CA THR A 53 9.90 -9.59 -16.81
C THR A 53 9.28 -9.89 -18.17
N GLN A 54 7.97 -9.68 -18.33
CA GLN A 54 7.29 -9.82 -19.62
C GLN A 54 7.51 -8.61 -20.56
N GLY A 55 8.18 -7.54 -20.09
CA GLY A 55 8.34 -6.30 -20.87
C GLY A 55 7.05 -5.49 -21.07
N ALA A 56 5.98 -5.83 -20.34
CA ALA A 56 4.71 -5.11 -20.38
C ALA A 56 4.80 -3.73 -19.72
N VAL A 57 5.77 -3.55 -18.82
CA VAL A 57 6.09 -2.30 -18.14
C VAL A 57 7.58 -2.01 -18.34
N SER A 58 7.91 -0.80 -18.78
CA SER A 58 9.30 -0.44 -19.14
C SER A 58 10.25 -0.33 -17.95
N GLY A 59 9.70 -0.16 -16.75
CA GLY A 59 10.46 -0.13 -15.50
C GLY A 59 9.62 0.37 -14.33
N PRO A 60 10.10 0.20 -13.08
CA PRO A 60 9.43 0.74 -11.89
C PRO A 60 9.12 2.24 -11.99
N GLY A 61 9.96 3.03 -12.66
CA GLY A 61 9.74 4.45 -12.91
C GLY A 61 8.51 4.80 -13.77
N SER A 62 7.85 3.83 -14.39
CA SER A 62 6.56 4.03 -15.08
C SER A 62 5.34 3.76 -14.19
N ILE A 63 5.56 3.35 -12.95
CA ILE A 63 4.51 2.92 -12.02
C ILE A 63 4.10 4.08 -11.09
N HIS A 64 2.79 4.25 -10.94
CA HIS A 64 2.17 5.08 -9.92
C HIS A 64 1.21 4.21 -9.10
N ILE A 65 1.43 4.16 -7.80
CA ILE A 65 0.59 3.40 -6.87
C ILE A 65 -0.31 4.40 -6.12
N VAL A 66 -1.59 4.09 -6.01
CA VAL A 66 -2.55 4.90 -5.26
C VAL A 66 -3.18 4.03 -4.18
N GLY A 67 -3.18 4.51 -2.94
CA GLY A 67 -3.72 3.77 -1.80
C GLY A 67 -4.61 4.65 -0.93
N PHE A 68 -5.76 4.13 -0.49
CA PHE A 68 -6.71 4.84 0.37
C PHE A 68 -6.81 4.19 1.76
N SER A 69 -6.88 4.98 2.83
CA SER A 69 -7.00 4.49 4.21
C SER A 69 -5.85 3.51 4.57
N VAL A 70 -6.15 2.26 4.94
CA VAL A 70 -5.13 1.21 5.14
C VAL A 70 -4.32 0.95 3.87
N GLY A 71 -4.94 1.13 2.70
CA GLY A 71 -4.34 0.97 1.39
C GLY A 71 -3.18 1.93 1.14
N ALA A 72 -3.12 3.09 1.81
CA ALA A 72 -1.99 4.01 1.68
C ALA A 72 -0.70 3.41 2.28
N ASN A 73 -0.81 2.74 3.43
CA ASN A 73 0.32 2.03 4.05
C ASN A 73 0.71 0.79 3.24
N ILE A 74 -0.28 0.08 2.68
CA ILE A 74 -0.06 -1.02 1.72
C ILE A 74 0.71 -0.51 0.51
N ALA A 75 0.36 0.64 -0.06
CA ALA A 75 1.06 1.23 -1.20
C ALA A 75 2.54 1.53 -0.87
N GLY A 76 2.83 2.04 0.33
CA GLY A 76 4.20 2.21 0.81
C GLY A 76 4.96 0.89 0.89
N ALA A 77 4.35 -0.14 1.48
CA ALA A 77 4.93 -1.47 1.54
C ALA A 77 5.17 -2.08 0.15
N VAL A 78 4.25 -1.90 -0.80
CA VAL A 78 4.45 -2.32 -2.22
C VAL A 78 5.69 -1.63 -2.80
N GLY A 79 5.85 -0.31 -2.57
CA GLY A 79 7.02 0.43 -3.04
C GLY A 79 8.34 -0.14 -2.51
N ARG A 80 8.38 -0.50 -1.23
CA ARG A 80 9.55 -1.17 -0.61
C ARG A 80 9.81 -2.55 -1.21
N SER A 81 8.78 -3.37 -1.38
CA SER A 81 8.93 -4.71 -1.95
C SER A 81 9.37 -4.65 -3.43
N ILE A 82 8.88 -3.67 -4.21
CA ILE A 82 9.39 -3.40 -5.57
C ILE A 82 10.88 -3.02 -5.52
N TYR A 83 11.27 -2.11 -4.62
CA TYR A 83 12.66 -1.71 -4.46
C TYR A 83 13.56 -2.88 -4.07
N ALA A 84 13.14 -3.70 -3.10
CA ALA A 84 13.88 -4.88 -2.67
C ALA A 84 14.09 -5.90 -3.81
N ARG A 85 13.11 -6.03 -4.71
CA ARG A 85 13.16 -6.98 -5.86
C ARG A 85 13.93 -6.45 -7.06
N THR A 86 13.95 -5.13 -7.28
CA THR A 86 14.42 -4.53 -8.54
C THR A 86 15.58 -3.54 -8.39
N GLY A 87 15.87 -3.10 -7.17
CA GLY A 87 16.82 -2.02 -6.88
C GLY A 87 16.34 -0.62 -7.34
N LYS A 88 15.10 -0.51 -7.84
CA LYS A 88 14.52 0.74 -8.35
C LYS A 88 13.18 1.01 -7.70
N LYS A 89 12.87 2.28 -7.48
CA LYS A 89 11.61 2.69 -6.83
C LYS A 89 10.51 2.92 -7.87
N PRO A 90 9.23 2.76 -7.49
CA PRO A 90 8.15 3.32 -8.28
C PRO A 90 8.32 4.84 -8.38
N ARG A 91 7.86 5.44 -9.48
CA ARG A 91 7.99 6.90 -9.67
C ARG A 91 7.09 7.67 -8.72
N ARG A 92 5.90 7.16 -8.41
CA ARG A 92 4.97 7.86 -7.54
C ARG A 92 4.16 6.93 -6.63
N ILE A 93 3.95 7.36 -5.38
CA ILE A 93 2.91 6.82 -4.51
C ILE A 93 2.02 7.98 -4.05
N SER A 94 0.70 7.84 -4.20
CA SER A 94 -0.28 8.76 -3.64
C SER A 94 -1.04 8.09 -2.49
N GLY A 95 -0.87 8.60 -1.28
CA GLY A 95 -1.60 8.19 -0.09
C GLY A 95 -2.83 9.06 0.12
N LEU A 96 -4.02 8.47 0.05
CA LEU A 96 -5.29 9.15 0.23
C LEU A 96 -5.83 8.81 1.63
N ASP A 97 -5.89 9.82 2.49
CA ASP A 97 -6.35 9.74 3.88
C ASP A 97 -5.77 8.54 4.65
N PRO A 98 -4.44 8.44 4.83
CA PRO A 98 -3.82 7.25 5.41
C PRO A 98 -4.36 6.95 6.82
N SER A 99 -4.67 5.68 7.09
CA SER A 99 -5.23 5.27 8.39
C SER A 99 -4.26 5.55 9.56
N PRO A 100 -4.75 5.98 10.74
CA PRO A 100 -3.92 6.24 11.92
C PRO A 100 -3.04 5.07 12.34
N GLN A 101 -1.85 5.41 12.83
CA GLN A 101 -0.81 4.46 13.18
C GLN A 101 -1.07 3.79 14.54
N PHE A 102 -0.79 2.50 14.62
CA PHE A 102 -0.43 1.83 15.86
C PHE A 102 1.09 1.69 15.91
N PRO A 103 1.74 1.78 17.08
CA PRO A 103 3.18 1.54 17.18
C PRO A 103 3.52 0.16 16.58
N PHE A 104 4.66 0.06 15.89
CA PHE A 104 5.18 -1.16 15.23
C PHE A 104 4.59 -1.56 13.87
N ARG A 105 4.13 -0.60 13.07
CA ARG A 105 3.57 -0.87 11.74
C ARG A 105 4.34 -0.25 10.58
N PRO A 106 4.32 -0.90 9.40
CA PRO A 106 4.74 -0.25 8.17
C PRO A 106 3.84 0.96 7.91
N LYS A 107 4.43 2.16 7.92
CA LYS A 107 3.79 3.42 7.55
C LYS A 107 4.06 3.71 6.08
N LEU A 108 3.25 4.52 5.39
CA LEU A 108 3.72 5.18 4.18
C LEU A 108 4.82 6.21 4.51
N GLU A 109 5.97 6.08 3.85
CA GLU A 109 7.13 6.95 4.07
C GLU A 109 7.53 7.68 2.78
N PRO A 110 8.11 8.89 2.87
CA PRO A 110 8.60 9.63 1.70
C PRO A 110 9.61 8.85 0.85
N THR A 111 10.30 7.87 1.44
CA THR A 111 11.31 7.04 0.79
C THR A 111 10.75 5.87 -0.02
N ASP A 112 9.45 5.59 0.04
CA ASP A 112 8.85 4.41 -0.61
C ASP A 112 8.74 4.55 -2.14
N ALA A 113 8.87 5.76 -2.68
CA ALA A 113 8.90 6.08 -4.11
C ALA A 113 9.91 7.19 -4.42
N GLU A 114 10.04 7.55 -5.69
CA GLU A 114 10.74 8.79 -6.09
C GLU A 114 9.97 10.04 -5.67
N PHE A 115 8.64 9.98 -5.71
CA PHE A 115 7.74 11.03 -5.23
C PHE A 115 6.59 10.41 -4.44
N VAL A 116 6.36 10.90 -3.22
CA VAL A 116 5.23 10.48 -2.37
C VAL A 116 4.41 11.71 -2.03
N ASP A 117 3.12 11.68 -2.38
CA ASP A 117 2.16 12.71 -2.03
C ASP A 117 1.04 12.15 -1.15
N VAL A 118 0.65 12.91 -0.13
CA VAL A 118 -0.36 12.48 0.84
C VAL A 118 -1.44 13.55 0.95
N THR A 119 -2.70 13.15 0.80
CA THR A 119 -3.85 14.00 1.02
C THR A 119 -4.56 13.56 2.29
N TYR A 120 -4.79 14.48 3.23
CA TYR A 120 -5.53 14.22 4.46
C TYR A 120 -6.92 14.83 4.35
N THR A 121 -7.96 14.04 4.58
CA THR A 121 -9.36 14.50 4.50
C THR A 121 -10.14 14.24 5.78
N SER A 122 -9.67 13.38 6.68
CA SER A 122 -10.18 13.22 8.05
C SER A 122 -9.20 13.82 9.08
N LEU A 123 -9.72 14.37 10.18
CA LEU A 123 -8.99 15.17 11.19
C LEU A 123 -7.96 14.38 12.04
N GLY A 124 -7.50 13.22 11.59
CA GLY A 124 -6.58 12.31 12.31
C GLY A 124 -5.10 12.51 11.95
N LYS A 125 -4.45 13.47 12.63
CA LYS A 125 -2.99 13.73 12.69
C LYS A 125 -2.25 14.03 11.37
N MET A 126 -2.02 15.34 11.17
CA MET A 126 -0.80 15.86 10.55
C MET A 126 0.41 15.41 11.40
N SER A 127 1.19 14.45 10.90
CA SER A 127 2.55 14.22 11.37
C SER A 127 3.46 14.99 10.43
N THR A 128 3.99 16.11 10.92
CA THR A 128 5.16 16.79 10.35
C THR A 128 6.38 15.88 10.37
#